data_AF-A0A2G2C373-F1
#
_entry.id   AF-A0A2G2C373-F1
#
_cell.length_a   1.000
_cell.length_b   1.000
_cell.length_c   1.000
_cell.angle_alpha   90.00
_cell.angle_beta   90.00
_cell.angle_gamma   90.00
#
_symmetry.space_group_name_H-M   'P 1'
#
loop_
_entity.id
_entity.type
_entity.pdbx_description
1 polymer ?
#
loop_
_entity_poly.entity_id
_entity_poly.type
_entity_poly.pdbx_seq_one_letter_code
_entity_poly.pdbx_strand_id
1 'polypeptide(L)'
;MEVRITVSGIGAGIPALSMGVNIISGCYIETKPNKGDAPTRLFAVVDTLSIGGESSTIFFGHAQTDWITVSLPSSINALKFENILGKLVDIEIKGTSFGSGKGDVSLKIMNDIGNTETIIDKMDIGMKAYQLSSTKIRGKIKGNAIKTQLEKAK
;
A
#
# COMPACT_ATOMS: atom_id res chain seq x y z
N MET A 1 -6.68 -4.38 -15.65
CA MET A 1 -5.46 -4.14 -14.84
C MET A 1 -5.58 -4.91 -13.54
N GLU A 2 -4.48 -5.44 -13.03
CA GLU A 2 -4.41 -6.01 -11.70
C GLU A 2 -3.42 -5.23 -10.83
N VAL A 3 -3.75 -5.10 -9.55
CA VAL A 3 -2.94 -4.38 -8.56
C VAL A 3 -2.68 -5.29 -7.37
N ARG A 4 -1.46 -5.27 -6.84
CA ARG A 4 -1.13 -5.89 -5.56
C ARG A 4 -0.48 -4.84 -4.67
N ILE A 5 -0.89 -4.79 -3.40
CA ILE A 5 -0.34 -3.86 -2.43
C ILE A 5 0.45 -4.66 -1.41
N THR A 6 1.70 -4.26 -1.19
CA THR A 6 2.53 -4.80 -0.11
C THR A 6 2.88 -3.66 0.83
N VAL A 7 2.59 -3.84 2.11
CA VAL A 7 2.97 -2.95 3.19
C VAL A 7 3.89 -3.70 4.12
N SER A 8 4.98 -3.07 4.54
CA SER A 8 5.89 -3.60 5.55
C SER A 8 6.34 -2.45 6.43
N GLY A 9 6.05 -2.53 7.72
CA GLY A 9 6.44 -1.52 8.69
C GLY A 9 6.91 -2.14 9.99
N ILE A 10 7.89 -1.47 10.59
CA ILE A 10 8.29 -1.68 11.98
C ILE A 10 8.11 -0.35 12.71
N GLY A 11 7.16 -0.31 13.63
CA GLY A 11 6.87 0.80 14.52
C GLY A 11 6.73 0.31 15.95
N ALA A 12 7.26 1.09 16.90
CA ALA A 12 7.12 0.85 18.32
C ALA A 12 6.38 2.04 18.94
N GLY A 13 5.16 1.80 19.44
CA GLY A 13 4.47 2.76 20.29
C GLY A 13 4.77 2.46 21.76
N ILE A 14 5.11 3.49 22.53
CA ILE A 14 5.21 3.39 24.00
C ILE A 14 3.82 3.67 24.57
N PRO A 15 3.08 2.67 25.10
CA PRO A 15 1.68 2.85 25.52
C PRO A 15 1.51 3.89 26.63
N ALA A 16 2.52 4.06 27.49
CA ALA A 16 2.48 4.98 28.62
C ALA A 16 2.65 6.47 28.22
N LEU A 17 3.03 6.78 26.98
CA LEU A 17 3.32 8.15 26.54
C LEU A 17 2.38 8.64 25.44
N SER A 18 1.36 7.86 25.04
CA SER A 18 0.53 8.16 23.85
C SER A 18 1.37 8.58 22.64
N MET A 19 2.59 8.06 22.52
CA MET A 19 3.58 8.43 21.52
C MET A 19 3.91 7.17 20.72
N GLY A 20 3.36 7.09 19.52
CA GLY A 20 3.70 6.08 18.52
C GLY A 20 4.87 6.58 17.68
N VAL A 21 6.02 5.90 17.72
CA VAL A 21 7.10 6.15 16.76
C VAL A 21 7.01 5.07 15.68
N ASN A 22 6.53 5.45 14.50
CA ASN A 22 6.66 4.61 13.31
C ASN A 22 8.09 4.78 12.79
N ILE A 23 8.93 3.75 12.90
CA ILE A 23 10.39 3.91 12.75
C ILE A 23 10.79 3.69 11.29
N ILE A 24 10.18 2.73 10.59
CA ILE A 24 10.36 2.51 9.14
C ILE A 24 9.09 1.87 8.57
N SER A 25 8.40 2.55 7.65
CA SER A 25 7.28 2.02 6.87
C SER A 25 7.61 2.08 5.37
N GLY A 26 7.57 0.92 4.71
CA GLY A 26 7.68 0.79 3.26
C GLY A 26 6.38 0.25 2.69
N CYS A 27 5.85 0.91 1.66
CA CYS A 27 4.75 0.37 0.88
C CYS A 27 5.12 0.30 -0.59
N TYR A 28 4.69 -0.78 -1.23
CA TYR A 28 4.82 -1.02 -2.65
C TYR A 28 3.46 -1.25 -3.27
N ILE A 29 3.22 -0.60 -4.40
CA ILE A 29 2.10 -0.89 -5.30
C ILE A 29 2.67 -1.57 -6.53
N GLU A 30 2.24 -2.79 -6.79
CA GLU A 30 2.54 -3.53 -8.00
C GLU A 30 1.36 -3.45 -8.94
N THR A 31 1.59 -3.11 -10.21
CA THR A 31 0.54 -3.10 -11.24
C THR A 31 0.98 -3.96 -12.42
N LYS A 32 0.03 -4.67 -13.03
CA LYS A 32 0.23 -5.34 -14.32
C LYS A 32 -1.01 -5.19 -15.20
N PRO A 33 -0.87 -5.12 -16.54
CA PRO A 33 -2.00 -4.83 -17.41
C PRO A 33 -3.06 -5.93 -17.37
N ASN A 34 -2.64 -7.20 -17.38
CA ASN A 34 -3.52 -8.38 -17.50
C ASN A 34 -3.08 -9.51 -16.55
N LYS A 35 -3.96 -10.51 -16.35
CA LYS A 35 -3.62 -11.80 -15.71
C LYS A 35 -2.51 -12.52 -16.50
N GLY A 36 -1.59 -13.21 -15.81
CA GLY A 36 -0.44 -13.90 -16.43
C GLY A 36 0.91 -13.16 -16.27
N ASP A 37 1.88 -13.48 -17.13
CA ASP A 37 3.29 -13.02 -17.12
C ASP A 37 3.51 -11.61 -17.68
N ALA A 38 2.49 -10.74 -17.59
CA ALA A 38 2.64 -9.37 -18.08
C ALA A 38 3.66 -8.58 -17.22
N PRO A 39 4.42 -7.64 -17.83
CA PRO A 39 5.42 -6.86 -17.11
C PRO A 39 4.80 -6.16 -15.89
N THR A 40 5.35 -6.46 -14.72
CA THR A 40 4.91 -5.85 -13.46
C THR A 40 5.69 -4.56 -13.22
N ARG A 41 4.95 -3.45 -13.05
CA ARG A 41 5.51 -2.17 -12.59
C ARG A 41 5.44 -2.12 -11.07
N LEU A 42 6.49 -1.61 -10.45
CA LEU A 42 6.62 -1.45 -9.01
C LEU A 42 6.71 0.04 -8.67
N PHE A 43 5.83 0.49 -7.81
CA PHE A 43 5.82 1.85 -7.28
C PHE A 43 6.11 1.79 -5.80
N ALA A 44 7.12 2.53 -5.34
CA ALA A 44 7.38 2.69 -3.91
C ALA A 44 6.56 3.87 -3.40
N VAL A 45 5.95 3.72 -2.24
CA VAL A 45 5.30 4.80 -1.50
C VAL A 45 6.23 5.16 -0.36
N VAL A 46 6.82 6.35 -0.44
CA VAL A 46 7.71 6.86 0.60
C VAL A 46 6.88 7.67 1.58
N ASP A 47 6.78 7.17 2.81
CA ASP A 47 6.00 7.75 3.90
C ASP A 47 6.67 9.01 4.47
N THR A 48 5.84 9.95 4.88
CA THR A 48 6.21 10.98 5.85
C THR A 48 5.83 10.46 7.22
N LEU A 49 6.81 9.89 7.93
CA LEU A 49 6.81 9.53 9.36
C LEU A 49 5.57 10.07 10.12
N SER A 50 4.51 9.28 10.21
CA SER A 50 3.32 9.68 10.98
C SER A 50 3.60 9.49 12.47
N ILE A 51 4.11 10.54 13.12
CA ILE A 51 4.15 10.67 14.58
C ILE A 51 2.81 11.29 14.99
N GLY A 52 1.90 10.47 15.51
CA GLY A 52 0.56 10.91 15.92
C GLY A 52 0.01 10.03 17.03
N GLY A 53 -0.35 10.64 18.16
CA GLY A 53 -0.54 10.00 19.45
C GLY A 53 -1.87 9.29 19.72
N GLU A 54 -2.67 8.98 18.70
CA GLU A 54 -4.01 8.39 18.91
C GLU A 54 -4.09 6.88 18.63
N SER A 55 -2.96 6.21 18.36
CA SER A 55 -2.95 4.76 18.23
C SER A 55 -1.68 4.19 18.84
N SER A 56 -1.78 3.77 20.10
CA SER A 56 -0.78 2.93 20.77
C SER A 56 -0.74 1.54 20.14
N THR A 57 -0.29 1.45 18.90
CA THR A 57 -0.15 0.16 18.20
C THR A 57 1.32 -0.15 18.04
N ILE A 58 1.70 -1.30 18.58
CA ILE A 58 2.94 -1.97 18.23
C ILE A 58 2.76 -2.43 16.78
N PHE A 59 3.42 -1.77 15.83
CA PHE A 59 3.27 -2.04 14.40
C PHE A 59 4.47 -2.85 13.90
N PHE A 60 4.56 -4.14 14.25
CA PHE A 60 5.18 -5.07 13.30
C PHE A 60 4.07 -5.48 12.34
N GLY A 61 4.05 -4.88 11.16
CA GLY A 61 2.98 -5.02 10.19
C GLY A 61 3.55 -5.36 8.82
N HIS A 62 3.53 -6.64 8.44
CA HIS A 62 3.72 -7.03 7.05
C HIS A 62 2.36 -7.45 6.51
N ALA A 63 1.93 -6.91 5.38
CA ALA A 63 0.71 -7.31 4.69
C ALA A 63 0.93 -7.27 3.19
N GLN A 64 0.67 -8.38 2.50
CA GLN A 64 0.66 -8.47 1.05
C GLN A 64 -0.70 -9.00 0.61
N THR A 65 -1.39 -8.21 -0.21
CA THR A 65 -2.69 -8.62 -0.77
C THR A 65 -2.48 -9.63 -1.90
N ASP A 66 -3.53 -10.40 -2.21
CA ASP A 66 -3.66 -11.03 -3.52
C ASP A 66 -3.81 -9.96 -4.62
N TRP A 67 -3.77 -10.41 -5.87
CA TRP A 67 -4.01 -9.53 -7.02
C TRP A 67 -5.47 -9.07 -7.06
N ILE A 68 -5.66 -7.76 -6.94
CA ILE A 68 -6.93 -7.08 -7.00
C ILE A 68 -7.23 -6.70 -8.45
N THR A 69 -8.34 -7.18 -8.99
CA THR A 69 -8.81 -6.75 -10.31
C THR A 69 -9.39 -5.33 -10.24
N VAL A 70 -8.84 -4.43 -11.05
CA VAL A 70 -9.35 -3.06 -11.24
C VAL A 70 -9.99 -2.96 -12.61
N SER A 71 -11.30 -2.67 -12.63
CA SER A 71 -12.13 -2.62 -13.85
C SER A 71 -12.60 -1.21 -14.21
N LEU A 72 -12.68 -0.29 -13.24
CA LEU A 72 -13.14 1.09 -13.48
C LEU A 72 -12.14 1.84 -14.36
N PRO A 73 -12.56 2.40 -15.51
CA PRO A 73 -11.66 3.12 -16.41
C PRO A 73 -10.91 4.29 -15.76
N SER A 74 -11.58 5.04 -14.86
CA SER A 74 -10.96 6.12 -14.09
C SER A 74 -9.83 5.60 -13.20
N SER A 75 -10.09 4.56 -12.41
CA SER A 75 -9.08 3.91 -11.56
C SER A 75 -7.92 3.36 -12.38
N ILE A 76 -8.20 2.68 -13.51
CA ILE A 76 -7.16 2.17 -14.41
C ILE A 76 -6.30 3.32 -14.93
N ASN A 77 -6.92 4.43 -15.35
CA ASN A 77 -6.20 5.58 -15.86
C ASN A 77 -5.35 6.23 -14.77
N ALA A 78 -5.87 6.39 -13.55
CA ALA A 78 -5.15 6.94 -12.42
C ALA A 78 -3.92 6.09 -12.02
N LEU A 79 -4.01 4.76 -12.17
CA LEU A 79 -2.93 3.82 -11.88
C LEU A 79 -1.87 3.69 -12.98
N LYS A 80 -2.06 4.35 -14.14
CA LYS A 80 -1.02 4.41 -15.18
C LYS A 80 0.22 5.13 -14.65
N PHE A 81 1.38 4.71 -15.13
CA PHE A 81 2.66 5.23 -14.68
C PHE A 81 2.77 6.75 -14.79
N GLU A 82 2.35 7.35 -15.92
CA GLU A 82 2.39 8.81 -16.09
C GLU A 82 1.48 9.58 -15.11
N ASN A 83 0.44 8.93 -14.57
CA ASN A 83 -0.59 9.60 -13.78
C ASN A 83 -0.41 9.40 -12.27
N ILE A 84 0.13 8.24 -11.88
CA ILE A 84 0.29 7.86 -10.48
C ILE A 84 1.60 8.37 -9.86
N LEU A 85 2.62 8.63 -10.69
CA LEU A 85 3.94 9.06 -10.24
C LEU A 85 3.88 10.42 -9.53
N GLY A 86 4.52 10.54 -8.36
CA GLY A 86 4.58 11.78 -7.60
C GLY A 86 3.30 12.14 -6.85
N LYS A 87 2.20 11.41 -7.07
CA LYS A 87 0.95 11.60 -6.35
C LYS A 87 1.09 11.22 -4.88
N LEU A 88 0.42 11.97 -4.02
CA LEU A 88 0.25 11.63 -2.61
C LEU A 88 -0.87 10.61 -2.50
N VAL A 89 -0.62 9.48 -1.85
CA VAL A 89 -1.59 8.41 -1.68
C VAL A 89 -1.82 8.09 -0.23
N ASP A 90 -3.04 7.63 0.07
CA ASP A 90 -3.45 7.08 1.36
C ASP A 90 -3.87 5.63 1.11
N ILE A 91 -3.15 4.70 1.74
CA ILE A 91 -3.32 3.26 1.61
C ILE A 91 -3.68 2.71 2.97
N GLU A 92 -4.73 1.90 3.00
CA GLU A 92 -5.18 1.24 4.21
C GLU A 92 -5.49 -0.22 3.90
N ILE A 93 -4.92 -1.12 4.70
CA ILE A 93 -5.27 -2.54 4.72
C ILE A 93 -5.87 -2.82 6.10
N LYS A 94 -7.14 -3.19 6.15
CA LYS A 94 -7.85 -3.55 7.38
C LYS A 94 -8.00 -5.06 7.46
N GLY A 95 -7.90 -5.61 8.66
CA GLY A 95 -8.11 -7.02 8.91
C GLY A 95 -6.99 -7.59 9.77
N THR A 96 -7.37 -8.41 10.75
CA THR A 96 -6.43 -9.11 11.62
C THR A 96 -6.01 -10.41 10.95
N SER A 97 -4.71 -10.64 10.80
CA SER A 97 -4.20 -11.91 10.27
C SER A 97 -2.79 -12.19 10.76
N PHE A 98 -2.50 -13.47 10.98
CA PHE A 98 -1.19 -14.03 11.27
C PHE A 98 -0.92 -15.18 10.30
N GLY A 99 -0.20 -14.89 9.22
CA GLY A 99 -0.01 -15.81 8.10
C GLY A 99 -0.95 -15.46 6.95
N SER A 100 -1.95 -16.31 6.69
CA SER A 100 -2.95 -16.07 5.63
C SER A 100 -4.27 -15.60 6.23
N GLY A 101 -4.95 -14.69 5.53
CA GLY A 101 -6.25 -14.18 5.97
C GLY A 101 -6.94 -13.41 4.86
N LYS A 102 -7.99 -12.72 5.25
CA LYS A 102 -8.71 -11.78 4.39
C LYS A 102 -8.80 -10.43 5.06
N GLY A 103 -9.00 -9.40 4.26
CA GLY A 103 -9.19 -8.05 4.75
C GLY A 103 -9.59 -7.09 3.66
N ASP A 104 -9.82 -5.85 4.08
CA ASP A 104 -10.33 -4.80 3.22
C ASP A 104 -9.19 -3.87 2.82
N VAL A 105 -9.17 -3.45 1.56
CA VAL A 105 -8.08 -2.70 0.96
C VAL A 105 -8.63 -1.41 0.36
N SER A 106 -8.06 -0.29 0.81
CA SER A 106 -8.33 1.04 0.27
C SER A 106 -7.06 1.68 -0.27
N LEU A 107 -7.15 2.26 -1.47
CA LEU A 107 -6.15 3.15 -2.06
C LEU A 107 -6.85 4.42 -2.51
N LYS A 108 -6.41 5.55 -1.99
CA LYS A 108 -6.89 6.88 -2.37
C LYS A 108 -5.73 7.72 -2.88
N ILE A 109 -5.99 8.52 -3.92
CA ILE A 109 -5.07 9.54 -4.40
C ILE A 109 -5.54 10.89 -3.86
N MET A 110 -4.64 11.65 -3.25
CA MET A 110 -4.89 13.01 -2.78
C MET A 110 -4.41 14.02 -3.82
N ASN A 111 -5.22 15.05 -4.08
CA ASN A 111 -4.83 16.18 -4.91
C ASN A 111 -4.18 17.30 -4.07
N ASP A 112 -3.64 18.33 -4.74
CA ASP A 112 -2.86 19.38 -4.07
C ASP A 112 -3.67 20.28 -3.14
N ILE A 113 -5.00 20.23 -3.22
CA ILE A 113 -5.93 20.95 -2.34
C ILE A 113 -6.50 20.08 -1.21
N GLY A 114 -6.02 18.84 -1.07
CA GLY A 114 -6.37 17.92 0.03
C GLY A 114 -7.60 17.05 -0.20
N ASN A 115 -8.26 17.12 -1.35
CA ASN A 115 -9.36 16.21 -1.70
C ASN A 115 -8.81 14.84 -2.09
N THR A 116 -9.56 13.78 -1.77
CA THR A 116 -9.19 12.41 -2.09
C THR A 116 -10.11 11.79 -3.14
N GLU A 117 -9.52 11.13 -4.12
CA GLU A 117 -10.21 10.24 -5.07
C GLU A 117 -9.94 8.79 -4.67
N THR A 118 -11.00 8.00 -4.51
CA THR A 118 -10.89 6.56 -4.21
C THR A 118 -10.61 5.77 -5.48
N ILE A 119 -9.44 5.12 -5.53
CA ILE A 119 -8.99 4.35 -6.68
C ILE A 119 -9.28 2.85 -6.51
N ILE A 120 -9.04 2.34 -5.31
CA ILE A 120 -9.37 0.97 -4.90
C ILE A 120 -10.15 1.06 -3.59
N ASP A 121 -11.27 0.37 -3.55
CA ASP A 121 -12.03 0.09 -2.33
C ASP A 121 -12.63 -1.30 -2.50
N LYS A 122 -12.00 -2.28 -1.86
CA LYS A 122 -12.31 -3.70 -2.06
C LYS A 122 -12.30 -4.42 -0.74
N MET A 123 -13.37 -5.16 -0.51
CA MET A 123 -13.56 -5.97 0.70
C MET A 123 -13.22 -7.43 0.43
N ASP A 124 -12.97 -8.18 1.50
CA ASP A 124 -12.80 -9.64 1.48
C ASP A 124 -11.64 -10.11 0.57
N ILE A 125 -10.58 -9.32 0.48
CA ILE A 125 -9.39 -9.62 -0.32
C ILE A 125 -8.46 -10.56 0.45
N GLY A 126 -8.10 -11.68 -0.17
CA GLY A 126 -7.08 -12.59 0.36
C GLY A 126 -5.75 -11.87 0.55
N MET A 127 -5.06 -12.15 1.65
CA MET A 127 -3.77 -11.54 1.97
C MET A 127 -2.90 -12.44 2.82
N LYS A 128 -1.59 -12.27 2.70
CA LYS A 128 -0.63 -12.75 3.68
C LYS A 128 -0.25 -11.60 4.58
N ALA A 129 -0.63 -11.65 5.85
CA ALA A 129 -0.34 -10.58 6.77
C ALA A 129 0.04 -11.08 8.17
N TYR A 130 0.84 -10.26 8.85
CA TYR A 130 1.15 -10.32 10.26
C TYR A 130 0.76 -8.95 10.81
N GLN A 131 -0.52 -8.77 11.11
CA GLN A 131 -1.07 -7.53 11.64
C GLN A 131 -2.25 -7.80 12.58
N LEU A 132 -2.38 -6.97 13.61
CA LEU A 132 -3.39 -7.13 14.65
C LEU A 132 -4.72 -6.41 14.36
N SER A 133 -4.72 -5.38 13.52
CA SER A 133 -5.94 -4.58 13.26
C SER A 133 -5.98 -3.98 11.85
N SER A 134 -5.09 -3.04 11.58
CA SER A 134 -4.97 -2.37 10.29
C SER A 134 -3.57 -1.82 10.13
N THR A 135 -3.18 -1.66 8.87
CA THR A 135 -1.95 -0.97 8.50
C THR A 135 -2.30 0.14 7.54
N LYS A 136 -1.88 1.36 7.88
CA LYS A 136 -2.13 2.55 7.09
C LYS A 136 -0.83 3.26 6.76
N ILE A 137 -0.69 3.68 5.51
CA ILE A 137 0.44 4.47 5.03
C ILE A 137 -0.07 5.64 4.20
N ARG A 138 0.53 6.80 4.42
CA ARG A 138 0.31 7.99 3.60
C ARG A 138 1.64 8.49 3.07
N GLY A 139 1.82 8.54 1.77
CA GLY A 139 3.12 8.90 1.21
C GLY A 139 3.09 9.26 -0.26
N LYS A 140 4.19 9.83 -0.74
CA LYS A 140 4.34 10.16 -2.16
C LYS A 140 4.83 8.95 -2.94
N ILE A 141 4.22 8.70 -4.09
CA ILE A 141 4.66 7.65 -5.00
C ILE A 141 5.97 8.06 -5.68
N LYS A 142 6.96 7.18 -5.56
CA LYS A 142 8.23 7.21 -6.27
C LYS A 142 8.31 5.99 -7.18
N GLY A 143 8.72 6.20 -8.43
CA GLY A 143 8.94 5.09 -9.36
C GLY A 143 10.29 4.46 -9.09
N ASN A 144 10.34 3.13 -9.01
CA ASN A 144 11.54 2.35 -9.26
C ASN A 144 11.32 1.48 -10.49
N ALA A 145 12.40 1.21 -11.23
CA ALA A 145 12.38 0.59 -12.55
C ALA A 145 11.59 -0.73 -12.62
N ILE A 146 11.17 -1.06 -13.84
CA ILE A 146 10.44 -2.29 -14.24
C ILE A 146 11.08 -3.53 -13.58
N LYS A 147 10.28 -4.30 -12.81
CA LYS A 147 10.76 -5.48 -12.06
C LYS A 147 11.38 -6.55 -12.99
N THR A 148 10.95 -6.59 -14.26
CA THR A 148 11.49 -7.45 -15.33
C THR A 148 12.98 -7.19 -15.66
N GLN A 149 13.56 -6.06 -15.25
CA GLN A 149 14.99 -5.76 -15.46
C GLN A 149 15.87 -6.29 -14.30
N LEU A 150 15.31 -6.56 -13.12
CA LEU A 150 16.07 -7.03 -11.95
C LEU A 150 16.35 -8.54 -11.99
N GLU A 151 15.51 -9.32 -12.68
CA GLU A 151 15.72 -10.77 -12.84
C GLU A 151 16.67 -11.13 -13.99
N LYS A 152 16.93 -10.19 -14.91
CA LYS A 152 17.93 -10.38 -16.00
C LYS A 152 19.35 -9.95 -15.63
N ALA A 153 19.56 -9.47 -14.41
CA ALA A 153 20.85 -9.04 -13.88
C ALA A 153 21.44 -9.99 -12.83
N LYS A 154 20.90 -11.21 -12.71
CA LYS A 154 21.46 -12.34 -11.95
C LYS A 154 21.83 -13.45 -12.91
#